data_AF-A0A6N9U0D2-F1
#
_entry.id   AF-A0A6N9U0D2-F1
#
_cell.length_a   1.000
_cell.length_b   1.000
_cell.length_c   1.000
_cell.angle_alpha   90.00
_cell.angle_beta   90.00
_cell.angle_gamma   90.00
#
_symmetry.space_group_name_H-M   'P 1'
#
loop_
_entity.id
_entity.type
_entity.pdbx_description
1 polymer ?
#
loop_
_entity_poly.entity_id
_entity_poly.type
_entity_poly.pdbx_seq_one_letter_code
_entity_poly.pdbx_strand_id
1 'polypeptide(L)'
;MRKRLFVPLWAGLLLILSAVVLAAAPAAPAAAPATLDDAARALRQGPVYVDPAAADQLTSSQRSALEKKIKDADKPVFVAVLPATSAFPPDHLLQDLRSDTGVTGVYAVRLGNGF
;
A
#
# COMPACT_ATOMS: atom_id res chain seq x y z
N MET A 1 12.29 48.30 -13.16
CA MET A 1 12.98 47.01 -13.42
C MET A 1 12.46 45.97 -12.43
N ARG A 2 12.03 44.81 -12.96
CA ARG A 2 11.54 43.62 -12.24
C ARG A 2 12.66 42.95 -11.44
N LYS A 3 12.39 42.39 -10.24
CA LYS A 3 12.63 40.99 -9.77
C LYS A 3 11.94 40.80 -8.40
N ARG A 4 10.66 40.39 -8.36
CA ARG A 4 10.19 39.06 -7.90
C ARG A 4 10.70 38.63 -6.50
N LEU A 5 9.92 39.03 -5.48
CA LEU A 5 9.75 38.31 -4.21
C LEU A 5 9.25 36.91 -4.52
N PHE A 6 9.92 35.82 -4.13
CA PHE A 6 9.28 34.51 -3.90
C PHE A 6 10.31 33.51 -3.31
N VAL A 7 9.93 32.91 -2.18
CA VAL A 7 10.54 31.74 -1.49
C VAL A 7 11.76 32.07 -0.61
N PRO A 8 11.56 32.10 0.73
CA PRO A 8 11.85 30.88 1.49
C PRO A 8 10.88 30.68 2.67
N LEU A 9 9.69 30.15 2.40
CA LEU A 9 8.74 29.74 3.46
C LEU A 9 8.44 28.24 3.45
N TRP A 10 9.13 27.48 2.60
CA TRP A 10 8.89 26.05 2.39
C TRP A 10 9.84 25.11 3.17
N ALA A 11 10.82 25.66 3.89
CA ALA A 11 11.81 24.86 4.62
C ALA A 11 11.53 24.75 6.14
N GLY A 12 10.76 25.68 6.72
CA GLY A 12 10.51 25.72 8.16
C GLY A 12 9.34 24.86 8.65
N LEU A 13 8.34 24.60 7.80
CA LEU A 13 7.14 23.85 8.20
C LEU A 13 7.34 22.33 8.22
N LEU A 14 8.43 21.84 7.62
CA LEU A 14 8.72 20.40 7.48
C LEU A 14 9.38 19.79 8.74
N LEU A 15 9.82 20.61 9.70
CA LEU A 15 10.59 20.16 10.88
C LEU A 15 9.77 20.04 12.18
N ILE A 16 8.53 20.52 12.21
CA ILE A 16 7.72 20.58 13.46
C ILE A 16 6.66 19.47 13.54
N LEU A 17 6.45 18.71 12.46
CA LEU A 17 5.46 17.61 12.41
C LEU A 17 6.06 16.21 12.64
N SER A 18 7.29 16.11 13.17
CA SER A 18 7.94 14.82 13.48
C SER A 18 7.76 14.35 14.92
N ALA A 19 7.10 15.13 15.79
CA ALA A 19 7.13 14.89 17.25
C ALA A 19 5.86 14.28 17.85
N VAL A 20 4.78 14.08 17.09
CA VAL A 20 3.53 13.50 17.62
C VAL A 20 3.00 12.49 16.62
N VAL A 21 3.25 11.21 16.87
CA VAL A 21 2.47 10.00 16.50
C VAL A 21 3.39 8.81 16.82
N LEU A 22 3.72 8.64 18.10
CA LEU A 22 4.46 7.46 18.60
C LEU A 22 3.68 6.76 19.71
N ALA A 23 2.34 6.82 19.65
CA ALA A 23 1.47 6.26 20.68
C ALA A 23 0.16 5.73 20.10
N ALA A 24 0.24 4.91 19.05
CA ALA A 24 -0.84 4.01 18.63
C ALA A 24 -0.32 3.08 17.53
N ALA A 25 0.63 2.20 17.85
CA ALA A 25 0.83 1.02 17.03
C ALA A 25 -0.23 0.00 17.51
N PRO A 26 -1.29 -0.31 16.74
CA PRO A 26 -2.11 -1.46 17.07
C PRO A 26 -1.18 -2.67 16.98
N ALA A 27 -1.02 -3.37 18.10
CA ALA A 27 -0.41 -4.69 18.09
C ALA A 27 -1.18 -5.51 17.05
N ALA A 28 -0.53 -5.83 15.94
CA ALA A 28 -1.14 -6.64 14.89
C ALA A 28 -1.53 -7.98 15.56
N PRO A 29 -2.83 -8.32 15.61
CA PRO A 29 -3.23 -9.63 16.11
C PRO A 29 -2.51 -10.66 15.24
N ALA A 30 -2.06 -11.77 15.83
CA ALA A 30 -1.61 -12.93 15.10
C ALA A 30 -2.78 -13.39 14.21
N ALA A 31 -2.82 -12.87 12.99
CA ALA A 31 -3.94 -12.99 12.09
C ALA A 31 -3.95 -14.42 11.58
N ALA A 32 -5.15 -14.99 11.47
CA ALA A 32 -5.37 -16.17 10.66
C ALA A 32 -4.70 -15.97 9.27
N PRO A 33 -4.21 -17.04 8.61
CA PRO A 33 -3.62 -16.93 7.30
C PRO A 33 -4.59 -16.15 6.39
N ALA A 34 -4.12 -15.03 5.84
CA ALA A 34 -4.99 -14.18 5.04
C ALA A 34 -5.38 -14.93 3.77
N THR A 35 -6.61 -14.68 3.34
CA THR A 35 -7.20 -15.30 2.15
C THR A 35 -7.17 -14.35 0.97
N LEU A 36 -7.39 -14.89 -0.24
CA LEU A 36 -7.52 -14.06 -1.43
C LEU A 36 -8.67 -13.05 -1.33
N ASP A 37 -9.80 -13.46 -0.74
CA ASP A 37 -10.94 -12.60 -0.45
C ASP A 37 -10.58 -11.43 0.47
N ASP A 38 -9.74 -11.67 1.49
CA ASP A 38 -9.27 -10.59 2.38
C ASP A 38 -8.40 -9.58 1.62
N ALA A 39 -7.52 -10.07 0.74
CA ALA A 39 -6.72 -9.21 -0.12
C ALA A 39 -7.61 -8.37 -1.06
N ALA A 40 -8.59 -8.99 -1.72
CA ALA A 40 -9.54 -8.30 -2.58
C ALA A 40 -10.37 -7.26 -1.83
N ARG A 41 -10.88 -7.61 -0.63
CA ARG A 41 -11.63 -6.69 0.22
C ARG A 41 -10.79 -5.51 0.68
N ALA A 42 -9.53 -5.73 1.00
CA ALA A 42 -8.62 -4.65 1.35
C ALA A 42 -8.29 -3.75 0.14
N LEU A 43 -8.12 -4.32 -1.05
CA LEU A 43 -7.91 -3.54 -2.29
C LEU A 43 -9.12 -2.67 -2.67
N ARG A 44 -10.33 -3.07 -2.29
CA ARG A 44 -11.53 -2.22 -2.43
C ARG A 44 -11.50 -1.01 -1.49
N GLN A 45 -10.85 -1.13 -0.34
CA GLN A 45 -10.75 -0.04 0.66
C GLN A 45 -9.56 0.88 0.41
N GLY A 46 -8.48 0.36 -0.19
CA GLY A 46 -7.28 1.13 -0.48
C GLY A 46 -6.42 0.52 -1.59
N PRO A 47 -5.60 1.32 -2.28
CA PRO A 47 -4.84 0.86 -3.44
C PRO A 47 -3.66 -0.06 -3.11
N VAL A 48 -3.34 -0.28 -1.83
CA VAL A 48 -2.20 -1.10 -1.41
C VAL A 48 -2.59 -2.04 -0.29
N TYR A 49 -2.38 -3.34 -0.49
CA TYR A 49 -2.55 -4.38 0.52
C TYR A 49 -1.22 -5.11 0.77
N VAL A 50 -0.94 -5.42 2.03
CA VAL A 50 0.22 -6.23 2.45
C VAL A 50 -0.28 -7.30 3.39
N ASP A 51 -0.07 -8.55 3.03
CA ASP A 51 -0.37 -9.70 3.86
C ASP A 51 0.53 -9.70 5.12
N PRO A 52 0.00 -10.03 6.32
CA PRO A 52 0.79 -10.10 7.55
C PRO A 52 2.01 -11.03 7.45
N ALA A 53 1.91 -12.14 6.73
CA ALA A 53 3.01 -13.08 6.50
C ALA A 53 4.03 -12.58 5.46
N ALA A 54 3.74 -11.47 4.76
CA ALA A 54 4.67 -10.75 3.90
C ALA A 54 5.04 -9.36 4.45
N ALA A 55 4.72 -9.06 5.72
CA ALA A 55 4.96 -7.75 6.32
C ALA A 55 6.45 -7.36 6.36
N ASP A 56 7.36 -8.33 6.40
CA ASP A 56 8.82 -8.11 6.36
C ASP A 56 9.30 -7.52 5.03
N GLN A 57 8.47 -7.62 3.97
CA GLN A 57 8.82 -7.19 2.63
C GLN A 57 8.49 -5.72 2.37
N LEU A 58 7.53 -5.16 3.10
CA LEU A 58 7.10 -3.78 2.95
C LEU A 58 6.79 -3.18 4.32
N THR A 59 7.67 -2.30 4.80
CA THR A 59 7.46 -1.59 6.06
C THR A 59 6.22 -0.70 5.99
N SER A 60 5.62 -0.39 7.14
CA SER A 60 4.43 0.45 7.20
C SER A 60 4.62 1.84 6.61
N SER A 61 5.81 2.44 6.74
CA SER A 61 6.13 3.73 6.14
C SER A 61 6.19 3.66 4.61
N GLN A 62 6.80 2.61 4.06
CA GLN A 62 6.86 2.38 2.61
C GLN A 62 5.47 2.13 2.02
N ARG A 63 4.61 1.38 2.72
CA ARG A 63 3.22 1.15 2.31
C ARG A 63 2.45 2.46 2.20
N SER A 64 2.49 3.30 3.24
CA SER A 64 1.78 4.59 3.24
C SER A 64 2.34 5.54 2.19
N ALA A 65 3.65 5.54 1.95
CA ALA A 65 4.26 6.33 0.88
C ALA A 65 3.82 5.86 -0.52
N LEU A 66 3.74 4.54 -0.75
CA LEU A 66 3.24 3.96 -2.00
C LEU A 66 1.76 4.26 -2.20
N GLU A 67 0.95 4.07 -1.16
CA GLU A 67 -0.48 4.38 -1.17
C GLU A 67 -0.71 5.86 -1.52
N LYS A 68 0.03 6.76 -0.87
CA LYS A 68 -0.04 8.20 -1.16
C LYS A 68 0.36 8.49 -2.61
N LYS A 69 1.44 7.89 -3.11
CA LYS A 69 1.88 8.06 -4.49
C LYS A 69 0.84 7.60 -5.51
N ILE A 70 0.15 6.49 -5.24
CA ILE A 70 -0.92 5.97 -6.11
C ILE A 70 -2.13 6.91 -6.09
N LYS A 71 -2.56 7.35 -4.90
CA LYS A 71 -3.66 8.30 -4.75
C LYS A 71 -3.36 9.64 -5.42
N ASP A 72 -2.15 10.18 -5.23
CA ASP A 72 -1.69 11.43 -5.83
C ASP A 72 -1.54 11.33 -7.37
N ALA A 73 -1.34 10.12 -7.91
CA ALA A 73 -1.26 9.89 -9.35
C ALA A 73 -2.63 9.86 -10.05
N ASP A 74 -3.73 9.83 -9.29
CA ASP A 74 -5.12 9.81 -9.78
C ASP A 74 -5.34 8.73 -10.87
N LYS A 75 -4.82 7.53 -10.60
CA LYS A 75 -4.91 6.37 -11.50
C LYS A 75 -5.39 5.15 -10.73
N PRO A 76 -6.26 4.31 -11.33
CA PRO A 76 -6.73 3.08 -10.70
C PRO A 76 -5.60 2.03 -10.75
N VAL A 77 -4.67 2.11 -9.81
CA VAL A 77 -3.56 1.15 -9.63
C VAL A 77 -3.73 0.48 -8.28
N PHE A 78 -3.62 -0.84 -8.26
CA PHE A 78 -3.79 -1.67 -7.08
C PHE A 78 -2.56 -2.57 -6.91
N VAL A 79 -1.98 -2.58 -5.70
CA VAL A 79 -0.78 -3.36 -5.39
C VAL A 79 -1.06 -4.29 -4.23
N ALA A 80 -0.90 -5.60 -4.42
CA ALA A 80 -0.97 -6.58 -3.35
C ALA A 80 0.39 -7.24 -3.13
N VAL A 81 0.84 -7.27 -1.87
CA VAL A 81 2.06 -7.99 -1.47
C VAL A 81 1.64 -9.21 -0.68
N LEU A 82 1.85 -10.39 -1.26
CA LEU A 82 1.36 -11.67 -0.79
C LEU A 82 2.53 -12.66 -0.62
N PRO A 83 2.51 -13.54 0.39
CA PRO A 83 3.50 -14.59 0.53
C PRO A 83 3.28 -15.69 -0.51
N ALA A 84 4.34 -16.36 -0.95
CA ALA A 84 4.24 -17.51 -1.87
C ALA A 84 3.79 -18.77 -1.11
N THR A 85 2.50 -18.85 -0.81
CA THR A 85 1.87 -19.97 -0.08
C THR A 85 0.76 -20.61 -0.93
N SER A 86 0.29 -21.79 -0.53
CA SER A 86 -0.83 -22.47 -1.19
C SER A 86 -2.15 -21.70 -1.12
N ALA A 87 -2.27 -20.70 -0.25
CA ALA A 87 -3.41 -19.80 -0.19
C ALA A 87 -3.47 -18.81 -1.37
N PHE A 88 -2.34 -18.61 -2.06
CA PHE A 88 -2.21 -17.67 -3.19
C PHE A 88 -1.61 -18.37 -4.42
N PRO A 89 -2.39 -19.22 -5.10
CA PRO A 89 -1.91 -19.94 -6.29
C PRO A 89 -1.66 -18.98 -7.46
N PRO A 90 -0.43 -18.88 -7.99
CA PRO A 90 -0.04 -17.85 -8.95
C PRO A 90 -0.80 -17.89 -10.28
N ASP A 91 -1.23 -19.08 -10.73
CA ASP A 91 -1.86 -19.27 -12.05
C ASP A 91 -3.12 -18.42 -12.27
N HIS A 92 -3.95 -18.30 -11.23
CA HIS A 92 -5.22 -17.56 -11.29
C HIS A 92 -5.27 -16.35 -10.36
N LEU A 93 -4.23 -16.13 -9.55
CA LEU A 93 -4.18 -15.09 -8.52
C LEU A 93 -4.59 -13.70 -9.03
N LEU A 94 -3.99 -13.22 -10.12
CA LEU A 94 -4.27 -11.88 -10.65
C LEU A 94 -5.68 -11.77 -11.23
N GLN A 95 -6.18 -12.86 -11.80
CA GLN A 95 -7.48 -12.90 -12.46
C GLN A 95 -8.60 -12.93 -11.41
N ASP A 96 -8.44 -13.78 -10.41
CA ASP A 96 -9.34 -13.92 -9.27
C ASP A 96 -9.32 -12.65 -8.42
N LEU A 97 -8.13 -12.11 -8.07
CA LEU A 97 -8.02 -10.87 -7.32
C LEU A 97 -8.70 -9.69 -8.03
N ARG A 98 -8.61 -9.61 -9.36
CA ARG A 98 -9.31 -8.58 -10.13
C ARG A 98 -10.82 -8.79 -10.11
N SER A 99 -11.28 -10.02 -10.37
CA SER A 99 -12.69 -10.40 -10.32
C SER A 99 -13.29 -10.06 -8.96
N ASP A 100 -12.60 -10.46 -7.89
CA ASP A 100 -13.04 -10.27 -6.52
C ASP A 100 -12.92 -8.81 -6.10
N THR A 101 -11.90 -8.06 -6.51
CA THR A 101 -11.85 -6.63 -6.19
C THR A 101 -13.00 -5.89 -6.88
N GLY A 102 -13.36 -6.27 -8.12
CA GLY A 102 -14.49 -5.67 -8.85
C GLY A 102 -14.23 -4.24 -9.33
N VAL A 103 -12.97 -3.79 -9.32
CA VAL A 103 -12.57 -2.45 -9.77
C VAL A 103 -11.76 -2.58 -11.06
N THR A 104 -12.01 -1.70 -12.03
CA THR A 104 -11.21 -1.69 -13.26
C THR A 104 -9.95 -0.88 -13.04
N GLY A 105 -8.78 -1.50 -13.22
CA GLY A 105 -7.49 -0.87 -12.97
C GLY A 105 -6.29 -1.75 -13.31
N VAL A 106 -5.10 -1.21 -13.07
CA VAL A 106 -3.84 -1.95 -13.15
C VAL A 106 -3.62 -2.66 -11.82
N TYR A 107 -3.39 -3.97 -11.88
CA TYR A 107 -3.12 -4.81 -10.71
C TYR A 107 -1.67 -5.28 -10.77
N ALA A 108 -0.91 -4.99 -9.71
CA ALA A 108 0.41 -5.54 -9.48
C ALA A 108 0.35 -6.44 -8.26
N VAL A 109 0.85 -7.68 -8.38
CA VAL A 109 0.94 -8.60 -7.26
C VAL A 109 2.41 -8.94 -7.07
N ARG A 110 2.88 -8.87 -5.83
CA ARG A 110 4.18 -9.38 -5.45
C ARG A 110 3.96 -10.68 -4.69
N LEU A 111 4.40 -11.80 -5.26
CA LEU A 111 4.26 -13.12 -4.66
C LEU A 111 5.61 -13.61 -4.14
N GLY A 112 5.79 -13.59 -2.82
CA GLY A 112 7.06 -13.93 -2.18
C GLY A 112 8.17 -12.97 -2.62
N ASN A 113 9.09 -13.45 -3.47
CA ASN A 113 10.18 -12.65 -4.04
C ASN A 113 9.96 -12.26 -5.53
N GLY A 114 8.85 -12.68 -6.14
CA GLY A 114 8.50 -12.42 -7.55
C GLY A 114 7.37 -11.41 -7.75
N PHE A 115 7.11 -11.05 -9.00
CA PHE A 115 6.02 -10.18 -9.48
C PHE A 115 5.28 -10.84 -10.64
#